data_AF-A0A542DUH4-F1
#
_entry.id   AF-A0A542DUH4-F1
#
_cell.length_a   1.000
_cell.length_b   1.000
_cell.length_c   1.000
_cell.angle_alpha   90.00
_cell.angle_beta   90.00
_cell.angle_gamma   90.00
#
_symmetry.space_group_name_H-M   'P 1'
#
loop_
_entity.id
_entity.type
_entity.pdbx_description
1 polymer ?
#
loop_
_entity_poly.entity_id
_entity_poly.type
_entity_poly.pdbx_seq_one_letter_code
_entity_poly.pdbx_strand_id
1 'polypeptide(L)'
;MRHPQAKVHRMHELIEPIATVTFSDIPTEAFLAIGMRNYWDGYFAGRAAPLGQAPAEVVHAVFYNFADGEVARHIPWVWGKTTPEEALAVREQGSTAALRKVLGELADAPGLARVADLATKAAVSAPTEGRALYAGLRALAVPEEPLARLWHSTTMLREHRGDGHNAVLVAHGIGGTEAHVLTALAIGQRAEEFGRVHHLPKAQLSAVVDGLRDRGLVTATGGFTDAGRDLKTRIETLTDDLAAPAYDALTTDELDELITRLEPYSTMLAASDL
;
A
#
# COMPACT_ATOMS: atom_id res chain seq x y z
N MET A 1 15.63 21.53 1.04
CA MET A 1 14.65 22.03 2.04
C MET A 1 13.57 20.97 2.10
N ARG A 2 13.10 20.57 3.28
CA ARG A 2 12.01 19.59 3.38
C ARG A 2 10.70 20.21 2.90
N HIS A 3 9.92 19.45 2.14
CA HIS A 3 8.60 19.88 1.68
C HIS A 3 7.61 19.97 2.84
N PRO A 4 6.58 20.85 2.75
CA PRO A 4 5.52 20.90 3.76
C PRO A 4 4.83 19.53 3.92
N GLN A 5 4.57 19.12 5.16
CA GLN A 5 3.91 17.83 5.47
C GLN A 5 2.57 17.67 4.75
N ALA A 6 1.79 18.75 4.61
CA ALA A 6 0.53 18.73 3.86
C ALA A 6 0.71 18.30 2.38
N LYS A 7 1.83 18.67 1.75
CA LYS A 7 2.14 18.20 0.37
C LYS A 7 2.53 16.73 0.36
N VAL A 8 3.25 16.25 1.37
CA VAL A 8 3.60 14.83 1.52
C VAL A 8 2.34 13.97 1.73
N HIS A 9 1.43 14.43 2.58
CA HIS A 9 0.12 13.81 2.76
C HIS A 9 -0.67 13.80 1.45
N ARG A 10 -0.72 14.93 0.73
CA ARG A 10 -1.40 15.03 -0.57
C ARG A 10 -0.82 14.05 -1.59
N MET A 11 0.50 13.85 -1.60
CA MET A 11 1.11 12.85 -2.47
C MET A 11 0.61 11.43 -2.19
N HIS A 12 0.41 11.05 -0.91
CA HIS A 12 -0.18 9.76 -0.58
C HIS A 12 -1.58 9.59 -1.19
N GLU A 13 -2.46 10.59 -1.04
CA GLU A 13 -3.82 10.55 -1.60
C GLU A 13 -3.81 10.38 -3.13
N LEU A 14 -2.86 11.02 -3.80
CA LEU A 14 -2.76 11.01 -5.27
C LEU A 14 -2.16 9.71 -5.83
N ILE A 15 -1.19 9.12 -5.13
CA ILE A 15 -0.52 7.91 -5.62
C ILE A 15 -1.29 6.63 -5.27
N GLU A 16 -2.06 6.63 -4.18
CA GLU A 16 -2.73 5.40 -3.70
C GLU A 16 -3.64 4.80 -4.79
N PRO A 17 -4.57 5.55 -5.44
CA PRO A 17 -5.45 4.97 -6.45
C PRO A 17 -4.71 4.40 -7.66
N ILE A 18 -3.55 4.95 -8.02
CA ILE A 18 -2.70 4.45 -9.12
C ILE A 18 -2.02 3.16 -8.71
N ALA A 19 -1.46 3.09 -7.50
CA ALA A 19 -0.75 1.91 -7.03
C ALA A 19 -1.71 0.74 -6.75
N THR A 20 -2.90 1.02 -6.21
CA THR A 20 -3.87 -0.01 -5.77
C THR A 20 -4.65 -0.68 -6.89
N VAL A 21 -4.57 -0.19 -8.13
CA VAL A 21 -5.13 -0.90 -9.30
C VAL A 21 -4.64 -2.33 -9.43
N THR A 22 -3.47 -2.65 -8.87
CA THR A 22 -2.91 -4.00 -8.79
C THR A 22 -3.81 -5.00 -8.06
N PHE A 23 -4.82 -4.52 -7.32
CA PHE A 23 -5.77 -5.31 -6.55
C PHE A 23 -7.16 -5.38 -7.20
N SER A 24 -7.33 -4.83 -8.40
CA SER A 24 -8.57 -4.91 -9.18
C SER A 24 -8.77 -6.27 -9.85
N ASP A 25 -9.91 -6.44 -10.52
CA ASP A 25 -10.25 -7.68 -11.23
C ASP A 25 -9.24 -8.04 -12.33
N ILE A 26 -8.68 -7.07 -13.06
CA ILE A 26 -7.80 -7.36 -14.21
C ILE A 26 -6.49 -8.06 -13.81
N PRO A 27 -5.69 -7.53 -12.86
CA PRO A 27 -4.54 -8.26 -12.33
C PRO A 27 -4.95 -9.58 -11.68
N THR A 28 -6.11 -9.62 -11.01
CA THR A 28 -6.63 -10.83 -10.37
C THR A 28 -6.88 -11.94 -11.40
N GLU A 29 -7.58 -11.64 -12.49
CA GLU A 29 -7.83 -12.56 -13.61
C GLU A 29 -6.52 -13.03 -14.25
N ALA A 30 -5.52 -12.14 -14.39
CA ALA A 30 -4.21 -12.52 -14.91
C ALA A 30 -3.50 -13.53 -14.00
N PHE A 31 -3.58 -13.38 -12.68
CA PHE A 31 -3.06 -14.36 -11.72
C PHE A 31 -3.84 -15.68 -11.74
N LEU A 32 -5.17 -15.63 -11.86
CA LEU A 32 -5.99 -16.84 -11.99
C LEU A 32 -5.63 -17.63 -13.25
N ALA A 33 -5.35 -16.95 -14.36
CA ALA A 33 -4.96 -17.57 -15.62
C ALA A 33 -3.65 -18.36 -15.55
N ILE A 34 -2.74 -18.01 -14.62
CA ILE A 34 -1.50 -18.76 -14.37
C ILE A 34 -1.62 -19.81 -13.25
N GLY A 35 -2.84 -20.10 -12.79
CA GLY A 35 -3.13 -21.22 -11.89
C GLY A 35 -3.26 -20.88 -10.41
N MET A 36 -3.40 -19.60 -10.06
CA MET A 36 -3.81 -19.19 -8.71
C MET A 36 -5.26 -19.63 -8.44
N ARG A 37 -5.58 -20.05 -7.21
CA ARG A 37 -6.93 -20.57 -6.90
C ARG A 37 -7.94 -19.46 -6.66
N ASN A 38 -7.47 -18.30 -6.23
CA ASN A 38 -8.30 -17.18 -5.79
C ASN A 38 -7.48 -15.87 -5.79
N TYR A 39 -8.18 -14.77 -5.51
CA TYR A 39 -7.61 -13.44 -5.32
C TYR A 39 -6.41 -13.40 -4.38
N TRP A 40 -6.49 -14.04 -3.21
CA TRP A 40 -5.44 -13.96 -2.19
C TRP A 40 -4.15 -14.66 -2.61
N ASP A 41 -4.24 -15.78 -3.33
CA ASP A 41 -3.05 -16.41 -3.94
C ASP A 41 -2.32 -15.42 -4.87
N GLY A 42 -3.05 -14.71 -5.73
CA GLY A 42 -2.50 -13.67 -6.61
C GLY A 42 -1.95 -12.46 -5.85
N TYR A 43 -2.66 -12.00 -4.82
CA TYR A 43 -2.23 -10.94 -3.93
C TYR A 43 -0.86 -11.26 -3.31
N PHE A 44 -0.72 -12.44 -2.69
CA PHE A 44 0.51 -12.83 -2.01
C PHE A 44 1.64 -13.11 -3.02
N ALA A 45 1.36 -13.76 -4.14
CA ALA A 45 2.35 -13.98 -5.19
C ALA A 45 2.88 -12.64 -5.72
N GLY A 46 2.01 -11.74 -6.16
CA GLY A 46 2.42 -10.47 -6.77
C GLY A 46 3.04 -9.47 -5.78
N ARG A 47 2.52 -9.36 -4.56
CA ARG A 47 3.04 -8.41 -3.57
C ARG A 47 4.33 -8.89 -2.90
N ALA A 48 4.49 -10.20 -2.68
CA ALA A 48 5.68 -10.74 -2.00
C ALA A 48 6.85 -11.02 -2.96
N ALA A 49 6.62 -11.10 -4.27
CA ALA A 49 7.66 -11.40 -5.25
C ALA A 49 8.95 -10.55 -5.17
N PRO A 50 8.93 -9.23 -4.83
CA PRO A 50 10.17 -8.47 -4.62
C PRO A 50 11.06 -8.99 -3.48
N LEU A 51 10.52 -9.82 -2.58
CA LEU A 51 11.25 -10.49 -1.50
C LEU A 51 11.78 -11.87 -1.92
N GLY A 52 11.61 -12.26 -3.18
CA GLY A 52 11.90 -13.60 -3.68
C GLY A 52 11.02 -14.66 -3.01
N GLN A 53 11.60 -15.82 -2.72
CA GLN A 53 10.91 -16.95 -2.08
C GLN A 53 11.08 -16.94 -0.55
N ALA A 54 10.97 -15.77 0.07
CA ALA A 54 11.05 -15.65 1.52
C ALA A 54 10.02 -16.56 2.23
N PRO A 55 10.36 -17.15 3.40
CA PRO A 55 9.41 -17.94 4.20
C PRO A 55 8.17 -17.14 4.59
N ALA A 56 7.06 -17.84 4.86
CA ALA A 56 5.79 -17.22 5.20
C ALA A 56 5.89 -16.31 6.44
N GLU A 57 6.75 -16.65 7.41
CA GLU A 57 7.00 -15.89 8.62
C GLU A 57 7.65 -14.54 8.32
N VAL A 58 8.60 -14.51 7.37
CA VAL A 58 9.25 -13.27 6.92
C VAL A 58 8.24 -12.38 6.20
N VAL A 59 7.45 -12.97 5.29
CA VAL A 59 6.42 -12.21 4.57
C VAL A 59 5.34 -11.70 5.52
N HIS A 60 4.93 -12.48 6.52
CA HIS A 60 3.99 -12.05 7.56
C HIS A 60 4.52 -10.85 8.36
N ALA A 61 5.79 -10.89 8.76
CA ALA A 61 6.41 -9.77 9.46
C ALA A 61 6.43 -8.48 8.61
N VAL A 62 6.74 -8.59 7.31
CA VAL A 62 6.75 -7.44 6.39
C VAL A 62 5.33 -6.94 6.11
N PHE A 63 4.35 -7.84 5.97
CA PHE A 63 2.98 -7.47 5.63
C PHE A 63 2.15 -7.02 6.83
N TYR A 64 2.72 -7.08 8.05
CA TYR A 64 2.34 -6.51 9.36
C TYR A 64 0.88 -6.65 9.81
N ASN A 65 -0.08 -6.24 8.98
CA ASN A 65 -1.51 -6.11 9.29
C ASN A 65 -2.35 -7.36 8.95
N PHE A 66 -1.72 -8.50 8.66
CA PHE A 66 -2.45 -9.77 8.45
C PHE A 66 -2.64 -10.51 9.77
N ALA A 67 -3.74 -11.24 9.90
CA ALA A 67 -3.95 -12.10 11.07
C ALA A 67 -3.06 -13.35 11.01
N ASP A 68 -2.83 -13.96 12.16
CA ASP A 68 -2.01 -15.17 12.29
C ASP A 68 -2.49 -16.28 11.33
N GLY A 69 -1.53 -16.87 10.64
CA GLY A 69 -1.76 -17.96 9.69
C GLY A 69 -2.34 -17.53 8.33
N GLU A 70 -2.73 -16.27 8.12
CA GLU A 70 -3.24 -15.84 6.81
C GLU A 70 -2.19 -16.00 5.70
N VAL A 71 -0.97 -15.51 5.93
CA VAL A 71 0.12 -15.61 4.94
C VAL A 71 0.50 -17.06 4.66
N ALA A 72 0.54 -17.91 5.70
CA ALA A 72 0.92 -19.32 5.60
C ALA A 72 -0.08 -20.17 4.80
N ARG A 73 -1.31 -19.68 4.53
CA ARG A 73 -2.26 -20.35 3.62
C ARG A 73 -1.85 -20.26 2.15
N HIS A 74 -1.01 -19.28 1.81
CA HIS A 74 -0.65 -18.94 0.43
C HIS A 74 0.84 -19.15 0.15
N ILE A 75 1.71 -18.82 1.09
CA ILE A 75 3.16 -19.00 0.98
C ILE A 75 3.57 -20.25 1.78
N PRO A 76 4.32 -21.20 1.20
CA PRO A 76 5.00 -21.15 -0.10
C PRO A 76 4.21 -21.73 -1.29
N TRP A 77 2.93 -22.08 -1.11
CA TRP A 77 2.12 -22.77 -2.14
C TRP A 77 2.15 -22.09 -3.52
N VAL A 78 2.06 -20.76 -3.56
CA VAL A 78 2.10 -19.97 -4.81
C VAL A 78 3.38 -20.18 -5.61
N TRP A 79 4.51 -20.46 -4.95
CA TRP A 79 5.80 -20.70 -5.61
C TRP A 79 5.90 -22.09 -6.26
N GLY A 80 4.93 -22.97 -6.01
CA GLY A 80 4.72 -24.18 -6.80
C GLY A 80 3.95 -23.95 -8.11
N LYS A 81 3.49 -22.72 -8.38
CA LYS A 81 2.71 -22.33 -9.57
C LYS A 81 3.43 -21.34 -10.46
N THR A 82 4.27 -20.49 -9.90
CA THR A 82 4.98 -19.44 -10.61
C THR A 82 6.31 -19.12 -9.91
N THR A 83 7.19 -18.38 -10.58
CA THR A 83 8.38 -17.79 -9.94
C THR A 83 8.13 -16.34 -9.51
N PRO A 84 8.95 -15.77 -8.61
CA PRO A 84 8.89 -14.33 -8.31
C PRO A 84 8.97 -13.44 -9.56
N GLU A 85 9.82 -13.78 -10.53
CA GLU A 85 10.00 -13.01 -11.77
C GLU A 85 8.74 -13.02 -12.65
N GLU A 86 8.12 -14.19 -12.82
CA GLU A 86 6.85 -14.32 -13.54
C GLU A 86 5.72 -13.59 -12.82
N ALA A 87 5.63 -13.70 -11.48
CA ALA A 87 4.63 -13.00 -10.69
C ALA A 87 4.77 -11.47 -10.79
N LEU A 88 6.00 -10.95 -10.82
CA LEU A 88 6.27 -9.52 -11.05
C LEU A 88 5.80 -9.10 -12.45
N ALA A 89 6.11 -9.88 -13.48
CA ALA A 89 5.70 -9.58 -14.85
C ALA A 89 4.17 -9.59 -15.00
N VAL A 90 3.48 -10.58 -14.44
CA VAL A 90 2.01 -10.67 -14.44
C VAL A 90 1.39 -9.48 -13.71
N ARG A 91 1.94 -9.11 -12.54
CA ARG A 91 1.47 -7.96 -11.78
C ARG A 91 1.63 -6.66 -12.54
N GLU A 92 2.78 -6.42 -13.15
CA GLU A 92 3.06 -5.21 -13.93
C GLU A 92 2.13 -5.11 -15.15
N GLN A 93 2.02 -6.19 -15.93
CA GLN A 93 1.18 -6.23 -17.12
C GLN A 93 -0.29 -6.04 -16.76
N GLY A 94 -0.79 -6.76 -15.75
CA GLY A 94 -2.17 -6.65 -15.29
C GLY A 94 -2.49 -5.25 -14.75
N SER A 95 -1.59 -4.66 -13.97
CA SER A 95 -1.80 -3.32 -13.40
C SER A 95 -1.76 -2.23 -14.48
N THR A 96 -0.85 -2.35 -15.44
CA THR A 96 -0.76 -1.43 -16.58
C THR A 96 -2.00 -1.53 -17.47
N ALA A 97 -2.51 -2.74 -17.70
CA ALA A 97 -3.76 -2.96 -18.43
C ALA A 97 -4.97 -2.38 -17.69
N ALA A 98 -5.04 -2.53 -16.36
CA ALA A 98 -6.08 -1.93 -15.53
C ALA A 98 -6.07 -0.40 -15.60
N LEU A 99 -4.89 0.21 -15.45
CA LEU A 99 -4.73 1.65 -15.63
C LEU A 99 -5.18 2.10 -17.01
N ARG A 100 -4.71 1.44 -18.07
CA ARG A 100 -5.07 1.81 -19.44
C ARG A 100 -6.58 1.73 -19.68
N LYS A 101 -7.25 0.70 -19.14
CA LYS A 101 -8.71 0.56 -19.26
C LYS A 101 -9.46 1.72 -18.62
N VAL A 102 -9.07 2.13 -17.41
CA VAL A 102 -9.78 3.22 -16.69
C VAL A 102 -9.40 4.58 -17.22
N LEU A 103 -8.11 4.80 -17.52
CA LEU A 103 -7.61 6.11 -17.91
C LEU A 103 -7.99 6.48 -19.36
N GLY A 104 -8.25 5.50 -20.23
CA GLY A 104 -8.60 5.75 -21.64
C GLY A 104 -7.55 6.63 -22.31
N GLU A 105 -7.99 7.71 -22.95
CA GLU A 105 -7.10 8.68 -23.63
C GLU A 105 -6.04 9.30 -22.70
N LEU A 106 -6.29 9.38 -21.39
CA LEU A 106 -5.33 9.93 -20.43
C LEU A 106 -4.08 9.04 -20.27
N ALA A 107 -4.19 7.75 -20.59
CA ALA A 107 -3.05 6.82 -20.64
C ALA A 107 -2.06 7.12 -21.78
N ASP A 108 -2.46 7.91 -22.77
CA ASP A 108 -1.62 8.30 -23.90
C ASP A 108 -1.42 9.83 -23.96
N ALA A 109 -1.73 10.53 -22.87
CA ALA A 109 -1.60 11.98 -22.79
C ALA A 109 -0.13 12.42 -22.95
N PRO A 110 0.16 13.50 -23.70
CA PRO A 110 1.53 13.96 -23.95
C PRO A 110 2.37 14.24 -22.69
N GLY A 111 1.72 14.52 -21.55
CA GLY A 111 2.37 14.78 -20.27
C GLY A 111 2.75 13.54 -19.46
N LEU A 112 2.28 12.33 -19.83
CA LEU A 112 2.43 11.13 -19.00
C LEU A 112 3.90 10.81 -18.69
N ALA A 113 4.77 10.88 -19.70
CA ALA A 113 6.20 10.62 -19.51
C ALA A 113 6.83 11.53 -18.45
N ARG A 114 6.47 12.83 -18.45
CA ARG A 114 6.95 13.80 -17.46
C ARG A 114 6.46 13.47 -16.06
N VAL A 115 5.20 13.06 -15.91
CA VAL A 115 4.64 12.64 -14.61
C VAL A 115 5.36 11.40 -14.10
N ALA A 116 5.54 10.40 -14.97
CA ALA A 116 6.25 9.18 -14.66
C ALA A 116 7.71 9.46 -14.25
N ASP A 117 8.41 10.37 -14.92
CA ASP A 117 9.79 10.74 -14.60
C ASP A 117 9.91 11.43 -13.24
N LEU A 118 9.00 12.36 -12.90
CA LEU A 118 8.98 13.02 -11.59
C LEU A 118 8.66 12.04 -10.46
N ALA A 119 7.66 11.16 -10.66
CA ALA A 119 7.33 10.10 -9.72
C ALA A 119 8.50 9.12 -9.54
N THR A 120 9.16 8.74 -10.65
CA THR A 120 10.35 7.87 -10.64
C THR A 120 11.48 8.54 -9.86
N LYS A 121 11.78 9.81 -10.12
CA LYS A 121 12.82 10.58 -9.43
C LYS A 121 12.63 10.54 -7.91
N ALA A 122 11.40 10.76 -7.43
CA ALA A 122 11.07 10.61 -6.01
C ALA A 122 11.26 9.16 -5.54
N ALA A 123 10.61 8.21 -6.21
CA ALA A 123 10.61 6.79 -5.86
C ALA A 123 12.02 6.18 -5.78
N VAL A 124 12.91 6.54 -6.71
CA VAL A 124 14.31 6.09 -6.76
C VAL A 124 15.27 6.99 -5.97
N SER A 125 14.79 7.98 -5.24
CA SER A 125 15.62 8.75 -4.32
C SER A 125 15.37 8.39 -2.86
N ALA A 126 14.23 7.75 -2.56
CA ALA A 126 13.83 7.49 -1.19
C ALA A 126 14.80 6.53 -0.46
N PRO A 127 15.02 6.74 0.86
CA PRO A 127 15.86 5.90 1.68
C PRO A 127 15.29 4.49 1.83
N THR A 128 16.17 3.50 2.03
CA THR A 128 15.79 2.07 2.10
C THR A 128 15.83 1.52 3.53
N GLU A 129 16.38 2.28 4.46
CA GLU A 129 16.64 1.88 5.83
C GLU A 129 15.34 1.56 6.57
N GLY A 130 15.19 0.30 6.99
CA GLY A 130 13.96 -0.18 7.64
C GLY A 130 12.74 -0.22 6.71
N ARG A 131 12.96 -0.29 5.39
CA ARG A 131 11.92 -0.30 4.36
C ARG A 131 12.03 -1.56 3.50
N ALA A 132 11.76 -2.73 4.09
CA ALA A 132 12.08 -4.02 3.47
C ALA A 132 11.34 -4.30 2.15
N LEU A 133 10.02 -4.04 2.10
CA LEU A 133 9.24 -4.29 0.89
C LEU A 133 9.58 -3.28 -0.21
N TYR A 134 9.70 -2.01 0.19
CA TYR A 134 10.19 -0.97 -0.71
C TYR A 134 11.59 -1.26 -1.23
N ALA A 135 12.53 -1.72 -0.40
CA ALA A 135 13.88 -2.05 -0.81
C ALA A 135 13.91 -3.20 -1.83
N GLY A 136 13.03 -4.20 -1.66
CA GLY A 136 12.84 -5.26 -2.65
C GLY A 136 12.38 -4.70 -4.00
N LEU A 137 11.37 -3.81 -4.01
CA LEU A 137 10.90 -3.15 -5.23
C LEU A 137 11.97 -2.26 -5.86
N ARG A 138 12.70 -1.51 -5.04
CA ARG A 138 13.74 -0.56 -5.45
C ARG A 138 14.94 -1.25 -6.11
N ALA A 139 15.13 -2.55 -5.87
CA ALA A 139 16.17 -3.36 -6.52
C ALA A 139 15.77 -3.83 -7.93
N LEU A 140 14.51 -3.68 -8.32
CA LEU A 140 14.02 -4.06 -9.64
C LEU A 140 14.37 -3.00 -10.70
N ALA A 141 14.39 -3.41 -11.97
CA ALA A 141 14.49 -2.47 -13.07
C ALA A 141 13.21 -1.62 -13.16
N VAL A 142 13.37 -0.32 -13.40
CA VAL A 142 12.24 0.58 -13.64
C VAL A 142 11.73 0.35 -15.07
N PRO A 143 10.41 0.16 -15.29
CA PRO A 143 9.85 -0.03 -16.61
C PRO A 143 10.12 1.16 -17.56
N GLU A 144 10.35 0.85 -18.84
CA GLU A 144 10.57 1.88 -19.86
C GLU A 144 9.26 2.52 -20.34
N GLU A 145 8.18 1.75 -20.46
CA GLU A 145 6.88 2.26 -20.91
C GLU A 145 6.30 3.25 -19.86
N PRO A 146 5.86 4.46 -20.26
CA PRO A 146 5.51 5.52 -19.30
C PRO A 146 4.41 5.18 -18.30
N LEU A 147 3.37 4.42 -18.69
CA LEU A 147 2.27 4.07 -17.80
C LEU A 147 2.69 3.01 -16.78
N ALA A 148 3.40 1.97 -17.23
CA ALA A 148 4.01 0.96 -16.38
C ALA A 148 5.02 1.59 -15.41
N ARG A 149 5.83 2.54 -15.89
CA ARG A 149 6.78 3.31 -15.07
C ARG A 149 6.06 4.12 -13.99
N LEU A 150 4.96 4.78 -14.34
CA LEU A 150 4.14 5.52 -13.38
C LEU A 150 3.60 4.59 -12.30
N TRP A 151 2.99 3.46 -12.67
CA TRP A 151 2.50 2.45 -11.74
C TRP A 151 3.59 1.90 -10.82
N HIS A 152 4.75 1.55 -11.39
CA HIS A 152 5.87 1.02 -10.63
C HIS A 152 6.40 2.05 -9.62
N SER A 153 6.50 3.32 -10.03
CA SER A 153 6.97 4.42 -9.18
C SER A 153 6.00 4.73 -8.04
N THR A 154 4.70 4.77 -8.32
CA THR A 154 3.69 4.98 -7.27
C THR A 154 3.61 3.78 -6.33
N THR A 155 3.79 2.56 -6.83
CA THR A 155 3.89 1.35 -5.99
C THR A 155 5.10 1.41 -5.06
N MET A 156 6.27 1.82 -5.55
CA MET A 156 7.45 2.05 -4.71
C MET A 156 7.19 3.10 -3.62
N LEU A 157 6.66 4.27 -3.98
CA LEU A 157 6.35 5.34 -3.01
C LEU A 157 5.32 4.90 -1.97
N ARG A 158 4.29 4.15 -2.40
CA ARG A 158 3.29 3.53 -1.52
C ARG A 158 3.94 2.60 -0.52
N GLU A 159 4.76 1.64 -0.97
CA GLU A 159 5.38 0.69 -0.06
C GLU A 159 6.45 1.34 0.82
N HIS A 160 7.13 2.41 0.37
CA HIS A 160 8.01 3.20 1.22
C HIS A 160 7.24 3.85 2.38
N ARG A 161 6.08 4.48 2.09
CA ARG A 161 5.18 5.01 3.13
C ARG A 161 4.64 3.89 4.02
N GLY A 162 4.26 2.76 3.42
CA GLY A 162 3.71 1.59 4.13
C GLY A 162 4.67 0.96 5.13
N ASP A 163 5.92 0.72 4.73
CA ASP A 163 6.97 0.24 5.64
C ASP A 163 7.26 1.27 6.76
N GLY A 164 7.19 2.56 6.44
CA GLY A 164 7.23 3.65 7.43
C GLY A 164 6.09 3.60 8.43
N HIS A 165 4.87 3.39 7.96
CA HIS A 165 3.68 3.24 8.79
C HIS A 165 3.82 2.03 9.72
N ASN A 166 4.28 0.89 9.22
CA ASN A 166 4.55 -0.31 10.03
C ASN A 166 5.54 -0.01 11.16
N ALA A 167 6.62 0.72 10.88
CA ALA A 167 7.59 1.12 11.91
C ALA A 167 6.95 2.01 13.00
N VAL A 168 6.06 2.93 12.62
CA VAL A 168 5.33 3.80 13.56
C VAL A 168 4.34 3.00 14.41
N LEU A 169 3.63 2.05 13.82
CA LEU A 169 2.74 1.14 14.54
C LEU A 169 3.51 0.34 15.60
N VAL A 170 4.66 -0.24 15.22
CA VAL A 170 5.56 -0.96 16.15
C VAL A 170 6.04 -0.05 17.27
N ALA A 171 6.48 1.17 16.95
CA ALA A 171 6.98 2.14 17.94
C ALA A 171 5.90 2.56 18.96
N HIS A 172 4.63 2.51 18.57
CA HIS A 172 3.49 2.78 19.45
C HIS A 172 2.85 1.52 20.05
N GLY A 173 3.42 0.34 19.82
CA GLY A 173 2.91 -0.93 20.35
C GLY A 173 1.52 -1.29 19.82
N ILE A 174 1.20 -0.88 18.59
CA ILE A 174 -0.06 -1.22 17.91
C ILE A 174 0.16 -2.43 17.03
N GLY A 175 -0.52 -3.53 17.33
CA GLY A 175 -0.44 -4.77 16.55
C GLY A 175 -1.12 -4.64 15.18
N GLY A 176 -0.85 -5.59 14.29
CA GLY A 176 -1.37 -5.58 12.92
C GLY A 176 -2.90 -5.55 12.80
N THR A 177 -3.60 -6.43 13.52
CA THR A 177 -5.08 -6.44 13.54
C THR A 177 -5.65 -5.24 14.28
N GLU A 178 -4.93 -4.71 15.28
CA GLU A 178 -5.31 -3.48 15.98
C GLU A 178 -5.26 -2.26 15.06
N ALA A 179 -4.27 -2.19 14.16
CA ALA A 179 -4.18 -1.12 13.16
C ALA A 179 -5.44 -1.06 12.29
N HIS A 180 -5.98 -2.23 11.89
CA HIS A 180 -7.25 -2.30 11.18
C HIS A 180 -8.45 -1.81 12.02
N VAL A 181 -8.48 -2.09 13.32
CA VAL A 181 -9.49 -1.52 14.23
C VAL A 181 -9.36 0.00 14.29
N LEU A 182 -8.16 0.55 14.45
CA LEU A 182 -7.95 2.00 14.47
C LEU A 182 -8.40 2.65 13.15
N THR A 183 -8.14 2.01 12.01
CA THR A 183 -8.60 2.50 10.70
C THR A 183 -10.13 2.47 10.61
N ALA A 184 -10.78 1.38 11.01
CA ALA A 184 -12.24 1.27 11.01
C ALA A 184 -12.89 2.42 11.80
N LEU A 185 -12.40 2.66 13.03
CA LEU A 185 -12.91 3.72 13.88
C LEU A 185 -12.66 5.12 13.31
N ALA A 186 -11.52 5.33 12.64
CA ALA A 186 -11.18 6.62 12.03
C ALA A 186 -12.10 7.00 10.87
N ILE A 187 -12.64 6.00 10.15
CA ILE A 187 -13.62 6.20 9.07
C ILE A 187 -15.09 6.05 9.57
N GLY A 188 -15.29 5.98 10.89
CA GLY A 188 -16.63 5.89 11.49
C GLY A 188 -17.32 4.52 11.36
N GLN A 189 -16.56 3.46 11.05
CA GLN A 189 -17.06 2.09 10.99
C GLN A 189 -16.81 1.32 12.29
N ARG A 190 -17.63 0.29 12.54
CA ARG A 190 -17.37 -0.66 13.62
C ARG A 190 -16.32 -1.67 13.18
N ALA A 191 -15.52 -2.18 14.12
CA ALA A 191 -14.49 -3.17 13.82
C ALA A 191 -15.06 -4.43 13.15
N GLU A 192 -16.24 -4.87 13.59
CA GLU A 192 -16.94 -6.05 13.06
C GLU A 192 -17.42 -5.91 11.62
N GLU A 193 -17.46 -4.68 11.10
CA GLU A 193 -17.90 -4.37 9.74
C GLU A 193 -16.70 -4.11 8.81
N PHE A 194 -15.49 -3.97 9.36
CA PHE A 194 -14.32 -3.62 8.58
C PHE A 194 -13.78 -4.82 7.80
N GLY A 195 -13.64 -4.65 6.48
CA GLY A 195 -13.32 -5.70 5.51
C GLY A 195 -12.08 -6.56 5.79
N ARG A 196 -11.15 -6.11 6.65
CA ARG A 196 -9.93 -6.86 6.99
C ARG A 196 -9.93 -7.59 8.32
N VAL A 197 -10.94 -7.35 9.17
CA VAL A 197 -11.04 -8.05 10.47
C VAL A 197 -12.42 -8.64 10.74
N HIS A 198 -13.43 -8.31 9.91
CA HIS A 198 -14.79 -8.87 10.02
C HIS A 198 -14.86 -10.39 9.90
N HIS A 199 -13.90 -11.02 9.21
CA HIS A 199 -13.85 -12.47 9.00
C HIS A 199 -13.22 -13.23 10.19
N LEU A 200 -12.63 -12.52 11.15
CA LEU A 200 -12.04 -13.15 12.32
C LEU A 200 -13.13 -13.81 13.19
N PRO A 201 -12.84 -14.95 13.84
CA PRO A 201 -13.72 -15.50 14.87
C PRO A 201 -14.08 -14.41 15.90
N LYS A 202 -15.36 -14.32 16.27
CA LYS A 202 -15.88 -13.26 17.16
C LYS A 202 -15.06 -13.08 18.45
N ALA A 203 -14.65 -14.19 19.07
CA ALA A 203 -13.84 -14.15 20.28
C ALA A 203 -12.45 -13.53 20.04
N GLN A 204 -11.82 -13.80 18.89
CA GLN A 204 -10.54 -13.21 18.52
C GLN A 204 -10.68 -11.71 18.26
N LEU A 205 -11.71 -11.29 17.51
CA LEU A 205 -11.96 -9.87 17.28
C LEU A 205 -12.27 -9.12 18.59
N SER A 206 -13.07 -9.72 19.47
CA SER A 206 -13.32 -9.15 20.81
C SER A 206 -12.01 -8.94 21.56
N ALA A 207 -11.13 -9.95 21.59
CA ALA A 207 -9.85 -9.84 22.29
C ALA A 207 -8.97 -8.70 21.74
N VAL A 208 -8.96 -8.46 20.42
CA VAL A 208 -8.25 -7.33 19.80
C VAL A 208 -8.82 -5.99 20.27
N VAL A 209 -10.14 -5.84 20.25
CA VAL A 209 -10.82 -4.61 20.69
C VAL A 209 -10.67 -4.41 22.21
N ASP A 210 -10.74 -5.49 22.99
CA ASP A 210 -10.59 -5.48 24.45
C ASP A 210 -9.17 -5.04 24.84
N GLY A 211 -8.13 -5.51 24.14
CA GLY A 211 -6.75 -5.06 24.37
C GLY A 211 -6.53 -3.57 24.06
N LEU A 212 -7.25 -3.00 23.09
CA LEU A 212 -7.26 -1.55 22.85
C LEU A 212 -8.05 -0.78 23.93
N ARG A 213 -9.13 -1.37 24.47
CA ARG A 213 -9.92 -0.80 25.57
C ARG A 213 -9.13 -0.78 26.88
N ASP A 214 -8.42 -1.84 27.20
CA ASP A 214 -7.60 -1.96 28.42
C ASP A 214 -6.48 -0.91 28.45
N ARG A 215 -5.99 -0.51 27.26
CA ARG A 215 -5.03 0.60 27.09
C ARG A 215 -5.68 1.98 27.00
N GLY A 216 -7.01 2.07 27.16
CA GLY A 216 -7.75 3.32 27.16
C GLY A 216 -7.84 3.99 25.79
N LEU A 217 -7.66 3.26 24.68
CA LEU A 217 -7.73 3.81 23.31
C LEU A 217 -9.15 3.70 22.71
N VAL A 218 -9.92 2.72 23.17
CA VAL A 218 -11.29 2.44 22.71
C VAL A 218 -12.26 2.50 23.90
N THR A 219 -13.45 3.04 23.69
CA THR A 219 -14.50 3.16 24.71
C THR A 219 -15.19 1.82 24.98
N ALA A 220 -16.00 1.75 26.04
CA ALA A 220 -16.87 0.59 26.29
C ALA A 220 -17.89 0.35 25.15
N THR A 221 -18.28 1.42 24.43
CA THR A 221 -19.22 1.36 23.29
C THR A 221 -18.55 1.09 21.95
N GLY A 222 -17.22 0.88 21.92
CA GLY A 222 -16.48 0.53 20.70
C GLY A 222 -16.07 1.72 19.82
N GLY A 223 -16.10 2.95 20.32
CA GLY A 223 -15.58 4.14 19.63
C GLY A 223 -14.21 4.57 20.15
N PHE A 224 -13.61 5.60 19.57
CA PHE A 224 -12.37 6.17 20.11
C PHE A 224 -12.58 6.92 21.43
N THR A 225 -11.65 6.75 22.37
CA THR A 225 -11.40 7.73 23.44
C THR A 225 -10.65 8.95 22.88
N ASP A 226 -10.49 10.01 23.69
CA ASP A 226 -9.61 11.13 23.31
C ASP A 226 -8.17 10.66 23.11
N ALA A 227 -7.65 9.82 24.01
CA ALA A 227 -6.31 9.24 23.89
C ALA A 227 -6.15 8.39 22.61
N GLY A 228 -7.19 7.66 22.21
CA GLY A 228 -7.23 6.89 20.97
C GLY A 228 -7.19 7.78 19.72
N ARG A 229 -7.98 8.87 19.71
CA ARG A 229 -7.92 9.89 18.64
C ARG A 229 -6.53 10.53 18.55
N ASP A 230 -5.97 10.95 19.69
CA ASP A 230 -4.65 11.58 19.73
C ASP A 230 -3.56 10.63 19.25
N LEU A 231 -3.62 9.35 19.63
CA LEU A 231 -2.68 8.34 19.16
C LEU A 231 -2.80 8.13 17.64
N LYS A 232 -4.02 8.02 17.12
CA LYS A 232 -4.25 7.87 15.68
C LYS A 232 -3.69 9.07 14.90
N THR A 233 -3.94 10.30 15.37
CA THR A 233 -3.36 11.51 14.78
C THR A 233 -1.84 11.47 14.80
N ARG A 234 -1.22 11.14 15.95
CA ARG A 234 0.25 11.02 16.05
C ARG A 234 0.82 9.99 15.09
N ILE A 235 0.18 8.84 14.94
CA ILE A 235 0.61 7.79 14.00
C ILE A 235 0.60 8.32 12.57
N GLU A 236 -0.46 9.00 12.14
CA GLU A 236 -0.53 9.56 10.78
C GLU A 236 0.51 10.67 10.55
N THR A 237 0.65 11.60 11.49
CA THR A 237 1.66 12.67 11.42
C THR A 237 3.07 12.09 11.28
N LEU A 238 3.43 11.11 12.10
CA LEU A 238 4.75 10.47 12.03
C LEU A 238 4.91 9.64 10.75
N THR A 239 3.83 9.02 10.25
CA THR A 239 3.87 8.30 8.96
C THR A 239 4.22 9.26 7.83
N ASP A 240 3.62 10.45 7.79
CA ASP A 240 3.92 11.46 6.78
C ASP A 240 5.33 12.05 6.95
N ASP A 241 5.79 12.27 8.19
CA ASP A 241 7.17 12.68 8.45
C ASP A 241 8.20 11.65 7.95
N LEU A 242 7.91 10.35 8.14
CA LEU A 242 8.75 9.27 7.65
C LEU A 242 8.66 9.04 6.13
N ALA A 243 7.59 9.51 5.48
CA ALA A 243 7.44 9.47 4.04
C ALA A 243 8.13 10.66 3.34
N ALA A 244 8.24 11.81 4.02
CA ALA A 244 8.78 13.05 3.46
C ALA A 244 10.14 12.91 2.74
N PRO A 245 11.13 12.14 3.22
CA PRO A 245 12.43 12.00 2.56
C PRO A 245 12.36 11.48 1.11
N ALA A 246 11.30 10.76 0.73
CA ALA A 246 11.10 10.29 -0.64
C ALA A 246 10.97 11.44 -1.66
N TYR A 247 10.59 12.64 -1.20
CA TYR A 247 10.34 13.79 -2.05
C TYR A 247 11.45 14.84 -1.99
N ASP A 248 12.47 14.67 -1.14
CA ASP A 248 13.55 15.65 -0.94
C ASP A 248 14.42 15.87 -2.20
N ALA A 249 14.42 14.92 -3.14
CA ALA A 249 15.10 15.06 -4.43
C ALA A 249 14.36 15.97 -5.42
N LEU A 250 13.07 16.24 -5.20
CA LEU A 250 12.29 17.15 -6.02
C LEU A 250 12.45 18.60 -5.52
N THR A 251 12.56 19.55 -6.43
CA THR A 251 12.38 20.97 -6.09
C THR A 251 10.92 21.23 -5.70
N THR A 252 10.66 22.38 -5.06
CA THR A 252 9.27 22.79 -4.74
C THR A 252 8.41 22.83 -6.00
N ASP A 253 8.93 23.40 -7.10
CA ASP A 253 8.22 23.52 -8.37
C ASP A 253 7.98 22.15 -9.02
N GLU A 254 8.95 21.23 -8.93
CA GLU A 254 8.79 19.86 -9.42
C GLU A 254 7.73 19.08 -8.63
N LEU A 255 7.68 19.25 -7.30
CA LEU A 255 6.65 18.63 -6.49
C LEU A 255 5.26 19.22 -6.78
N ASP A 256 5.17 20.53 -6.95
CA ASP A 256 3.91 21.19 -7.33
C ASP A 256 3.44 20.76 -8.72
N GLU A 257 4.36 20.67 -9.68
CA GLU A 257 4.08 20.10 -11.00
C GLU A 257 3.57 18.66 -10.89
N LEU A 258 4.22 17.81 -10.09
CA LEU A 258 3.82 16.42 -9.91
C LEU A 258 2.42 16.31 -9.30
N ILE A 259 2.13 17.08 -8.24
CA ILE A 259 0.81 17.12 -7.58
C ILE A 259 -0.27 17.49 -8.60
N THR A 260 -0.12 18.64 -9.28
CA THR A 260 -1.10 19.11 -10.26
C THR A 260 -1.33 18.12 -11.38
N ARG A 261 -0.27 17.46 -11.86
CA ARG A 261 -0.40 16.52 -12.98
C ARG A 261 -0.97 15.16 -12.57
N LEU A 262 -0.80 14.72 -11.33
CA LEU A 262 -1.37 13.45 -10.84
C LEU A 262 -2.87 13.55 -10.57
N GLU A 263 -3.39 14.74 -10.25
CA GLU A 263 -4.81 14.97 -9.94
C GLU A 263 -5.81 14.33 -10.92
N PRO A 264 -5.72 14.54 -12.25
CA PRO A 264 -6.67 13.93 -13.19
C PRO A 264 -6.59 12.38 -13.20
N TYR A 265 -5.39 11.80 -13.06
CA TYR A 265 -5.21 10.34 -12.98
C TYR A 265 -5.86 9.78 -11.72
N SER A 266 -5.51 10.36 -10.57
CA SER A 266 -6.04 9.95 -9.27
C SER A 266 -7.55 10.10 -9.18
N THR A 267 -8.11 11.20 -9.69
CA THR A 267 -9.55 11.47 -9.64
C THR A 267 -10.34 10.44 -10.44
N MET A 268 -9.89 10.13 -11.66
CA MET A 268 -10.59 9.16 -12.51
C MET A 268 -10.51 7.74 -11.95
N LEU A 269 -9.37 7.35 -11.36
CA LEU A 269 -9.20 6.05 -10.71
C LEU A 269 -10.00 5.94 -9.41
N ALA A 270 -10.08 7.00 -8.61
CA ALA A 270 -10.88 7.01 -7.39
C ALA A 270 -12.40 6.97 -7.66
N ALA A 271 -12.82 7.42 -8.84
CA ALA A 271 -14.21 7.38 -9.28
C ALA A 271 -14.60 6.07 -9.99
N SER A 272 -13.62 5.22 -10.33
CA SER A 272 -13.90 3.95 -11.01
C SER A 272 -14.20 2.84 -10.02
N ASP A 273 -15.22 2.03 -10.32
CA ASP A 273 -15.43 0.72 -9.69
C ASP A 273 -14.43 -0.27 -10.29
N LEU A 274 -13.20 -0.27 -9.78
CA LEU A 274 -12.13 -1.22 -10.10
C LEU A 274 -11.98 -2.32 -9.04
#